data_AF-A0A127P9N2-F1
#
_entry.id   AF-A0A127P9N2-F1
#
_cell.length_a   1.000
_cell.length_b   1.000
_cell.length_c   1.000
_cell.angle_alpha   90.00
_cell.angle_beta   90.00
_cell.angle_gamma   90.00
#
_symmetry.space_group_name_H-M   'P 1'
#
loop_
_entity.id
_entity.type
_entity.pdbx_description
1 polymer ?
#
loop_
_entity_poly.entity_id
_entity_poly.type
_entity_poly.pdbx_seq_one_letter_code
_entity_poly.pdbx_strand_id
1 'polypeptide(L)'
;MNDGLTRDEYDALEQIRKGAHGRVTACVARNTKRLAGLKYIAYEKNGGLSLTEKGQQTLFIRNCIEGLRAVASDPGAKLAADVAMFLGKKGHVSARPAGDGYDITEKGRESLADIDSSAA
;
A
#
# COMPACT_ATOMS: atom_id res chain seq x y z
N MET A 1 8.34 -19.05 4.88
CA MET A 1 6.95 -19.06 4.41
C MET A 1 6.65 -17.71 3.79
N ASN A 2 6.40 -17.67 2.47
CA ASN A 2 6.05 -16.44 1.76
C ASN A 2 4.52 -16.30 1.75
N ASP A 3 3.93 -16.02 2.91
CA ASP A 3 2.48 -15.76 3.09
C ASP A 3 2.12 -14.32 2.66
N GLY A 4 2.72 -13.86 1.56
CA GLY A 4 2.49 -12.54 0.98
C GLY A 4 1.37 -12.57 -0.07
N LEU A 5 0.62 -11.47 -0.17
CA LEU A 5 -0.22 -11.22 -1.33
C LEU A 5 0.65 -10.98 -2.56
N THR A 6 0.21 -11.45 -3.71
CA THR A 6 0.81 -11.15 -5.01
C THR A 6 0.54 -9.70 -5.43
N ARG A 7 1.26 -9.20 -6.43
CA ARG A 7 1.04 -7.84 -6.97
C ARG A 7 -0.42 -7.65 -7.42
N ASP A 8 -0.96 -8.61 -8.16
CA ASP A 8 -2.35 -8.54 -8.65
C ASP A 8 -3.37 -8.54 -7.50
N GLU A 9 -3.06 -9.23 -6.40
CA GLU A 9 -3.90 -9.23 -5.20
C GLU A 9 -3.86 -7.88 -4.47
N TYR A 10 -2.68 -7.24 -4.36
CA TYR A 10 -2.59 -5.86 -3.86
C TYR A 10 -3.31 -4.87 -4.77
N ASP A 11 -3.18 -5.00 -6.09
CA ASP A 11 -3.86 -4.16 -7.07
C ASP A 11 -5.39 -4.31 -6.95
N ALA A 12 -5.88 -5.52 -6.70
CA ALA A 12 -7.29 -5.76 -6.43
C ALA A 12 -7.76 -5.08 -5.13
N LEU A 13 -6.95 -5.10 -4.06
CA LEU A 13 -7.27 -4.37 -2.82
C LEU A 13 -7.34 -2.86 -3.03
N GLU A 14 -6.42 -2.27 -3.80
CA GLU A 14 -6.47 -0.84 -4.16
C GLU A 14 -7.73 -0.48 -4.95
N GLN A 15 -8.12 -1.33 -5.89
CA GLN A 15 -9.33 -1.11 -6.70
C GLN A 15 -10.61 -1.19 -5.86
N ILE A 16 -10.66 -2.11 -4.90
CA ILE A 16 -11.77 -2.21 -3.93
C ILE A 16 -11.77 -0.97 -3.02
N ARG A 17 -10.61 -0.53 -2.52
CA ARG A 17 -10.49 0.68 -1.69
C ARG A 17 -11.01 1.93 -2.39
N LYS A 18 -10.72 2.09 -3.68
CA LYS A 18 -11.13 3.24 -4.50
C LYS A 18 -12.62 3.24 -4.84
N GLY A 19 -13.36 2.19 -4.46
CA GLY A 19 -14.79 2.12 -4.68
C GLY A 19 -15.12 2.11 -6.18
N ALA A 20 -14.65 1.10 -6.92
CA ALA A 20 -15.12 0.85 -8.27
C ALA A 20 -16.61 0.47 -8.24
N HIS A 21 -17.47 1.47 -8.04
CA HIS A 21 -18.93 1.36 -8.03
C HIS A 21 -19.39 0.98 -9.44
N GLY A 22 -19.60 -0.32 -9.66
CA GLY A 22 -20.37 -0.83 -10.79
C GLY A 22 -19.63 -1.71 -11.79
N ARG A 23 -18.29 -1.81 -11.74
CA ARG A 23 -17.56 -2.77 -12.59
C ARG A 23 -16.41 -3.40 -11.83
N VAL A 24 -16.66 -4.60 -11.30
CA VAL A 24 -15.60 -5.50 -10.85
C VAL A 24 -14.69 -5.73 -12.05
N THR A 25 -13.46 -5.24 -11.97
CA THR A 25 -12.48 -5.45 -13.03
C THR A 25 -12.11 -6.93 -13.08
N ALA A 26 -11.57 -7.40 -14.20
CA ALA A 26 -11.11 -8.78 -14.33
C ALA A 26 -10.09 -9.16 -13.23
N CYS A 27 -9.27 -8.21 -12.78
CA CYS A 27 -8.33 -8.40 -11.68
C CYS A 27 -9.05 -8.64 -10.35
N VAL A 28 -10.02 -7.79 -9.99
CA VAL A 28 -10.79 -7.98 -8.76
C VAL A 28 -11.56 -9.30 -8.82
N ALA A 29 -12.25 -9.61 -9.92
CA ALA A 29 -13.04 -10.85 -10.06
C ALA A 29 -12.19 -12.11 -9.85
N ARG A 30 -10.98 -12.14 -10.42
CA ARG A 30 -10.04 -13.27 -10.29
C ARG A 30 -9.54 -13.47 -8.86
N ASN A 31 -9.28 -12.38 -8.14
CA ASN A 31 -8.68 -12.42 -6.82
C ASN A 31 -9.69 -12.43 -5.66
N THR A 32 -10.96 -12.07 -5.92
CA THR A 32 -12.01 -11.91 -4.90
C THR A 32 -12.15 -13.15 -4.01
N LYS A 33 -12.21 -14.35 -4.61
CA LYS A 33 -12.40 -15.60 -3.85
C LYS A 33 -11.27 -15.83 -2.83
N ARG A 34 -10.01 -15.61 -3.25
CA ARG A 34 -8.85 -15.78 -2.39
C ARG A 34 -8.75 -14.69 -1.33
N LEU A 35 -8.93 -13.43 -1.72
CA LEU A 35 -8.90 -12.29 -0.80
C LEU A 35 -9.99 -12.38 0.28
N ALA A 36 -11.19 -12.87 -0.08
CA ALA A 36 -12.26 -13.13 0.89
C ALA A 36 -11.90 -14.29 1.83
N GLY A 37 -11.35 -15.39 1.30
CA GLY A 37 -10.87 -16.53 2.12
C GLY A 37 -9.76 -16.14 3.11
N LEU A 38 -8.88 -15.21 2.72
CA LEU A 38 -7.83 -14.64 3.56
C LEU A 38 -8.30 -13.49 4.46
N LYS A 39 -9.60 -13.16 4.40
CA LYS A 39 -10.27 -12.11 5.19
C LYS A 39 -9.73 -10.71 4.95
N TYR A 40 -9.21 -10.41 3.76
CA TYR A 40 -8.81 -9.06 3.39
C TYR A 40 -9.98 -8.21 2.89
N ILE A 41 -11.03 -8.85 2.39
CA ILE A 41 -12.24 -8.20 1.87
C ILE A 41 -13.49 -8.88 2.42
N ALA A 42 -14.60 -8.14 2.44
CA ALA A 42 -15.91 -8.62 2.83
C ALA A 42 -16.96 -8.21 1.79
N TYR A 43 -18.02 -9.00 1.68
CA TYR A 43 -19.20 -8.63 0.91
C TYR A 43 -20.11 -7.75 1.77
N GLU A 44 -20.53 -6.63 1.20
CA GLU A 44 -21.53 -5.75 1.80
C GLU A 44 -22.94 -6.24 1.49
N LYS A 45 -23.92 -5.74 2.26
CA LYS A 45 -25.34 -6.09 2.09
C LYS A 45 -25.91 -5.71 0.71
N ASN A 46 -25.30 -4.73 0.05
CA ASN A 46 -25.65 -4.26 -1.29
C ASN A 46 -24.99 -5.09 -2.43
N GLY A 47 -24.26 -6.16 -2.10
CA GLY A 47 -23.50 -6.96 -3.07
C GLY A 47 -22.14 -6.35 -3.47
N GLY A 48 -21.76 -5.22 -2.88
CA GLY A 48 -20.46 -4.60 -3.05
C GLY A 48 -19.35 -5.34 -2.29
N LEU A 49 -18.11 -4.99 -2.61
CA LEU A 49 -16.92 -5.46 -1.89
C LEU A 49 -16.33 -4.29 -1.10
N SER A 50 -15.95 -4.54 0.15
CA SER A 50 -15.23 -3.59 0.98
C SER A 50 -14.01 -4.23 1.63
N LEU A 51 -13.01 -3.40 1.96
CA LEU A 51 -11.82 -3.87 2.67
C LEU A 51 -12.16 -4.10 4.15
N THR A 52 -11.70 -5.24 4.69
CA THR A 52 -11.68 -5.45 6.13
C THR A 52 -10.56 -4.61 6.78
N GLU A 53 -10.55 -4.51 8.10
CA GLU A 53 -9.44 -3.86 8.82
C GLU A 53 -8.07 -4.48 8.46
N LYS A 54 -8.01 -5.82 8.37
CA LYS A 54 -6.81 -6.54 7.92
C LYS A 54 -6.40 -6.13 6.50
N GLY A 55 -7.37 -6.00 5.59
CA GLY A 55 -7.17 -5.51 4.22
C GLY A 55 -6.59 -4.11 4.18
N GLN A 56 -7.19 -3.20 4.95
CA GLN A 56 -6.75 -1.81 5.04
C GLN A 56 -5.34 -1.69 5.60
N GLN A 57 -5.04 -2.36 6.72
CA GLN A 57 -3.70 -2.33 7.32
C GLN A 57 -2.64 -2.92 6.39
N THR A 58 -2.93 -4.06 5.76
CA THR A 58 -1.99 -4.72 4.85
C THR A 58 -1.68 -3.86 3.63
N LEU A 59 -2.72 -3.25 3.06
CA LEU A 59 -2.56 -2.33 1.95
C LEU A 59 -1.82 -1.05 2.36
N PHE A 60 -2.10 -0.53 3.56
CA PHE A 60 -1.42 0.65 4.09
C PHE A 60 0.09 0.41 4.26
N ILE A 61 0.50 -0.74 4.80
CA ILE A 61 1.92 -1.09 4.91
C ILE A 61 2.57 -1.20 3.53
N ARG A 62 1.89 -1.82 2.55
CA ARG A 62 2.37 -1.86 1.16
C ARG A 62 2.57 -0.45 0.60
N ASN A 63 1.58 0.43 0.77
CA ASN A 63 1.65 1.82 0.31
C ASN A 63 2.77 2.62 1.00
N CYS A 64 3.07 2.33 2.27
CA CYS A 64 4.24 2.89 2.95
C CYS A 64 5.56 2.48 2.30
N ILE A 65 5.72 1.18 1.97
CA ILE A 65 6.93 0.66 1.35
C ILE A 65 7.09 1.20 -0.08
N GLU A 66 6.02 1.18 -0.87
CA GLU A 66 6.03 1.72 -2.23
C GLU A 66 6.25 3.23 -2.25
N GLY A 67 5.63 3.96 -1.33
CA GLY A 67 5.87 5.39 -1.15
C GLY A 67 7.33 5.68 -0.77
N LEU A 68 7.92 4.89 0.13
CA LEU A 68 9.31 5.04 0.51
C LEU A 68 10.26 4.74 -0.66
N ARG A 69 10.01 3.69 -1.45
CA ARG A 69 10.74 3.38 -2.69
C ARG A 69 10.62 4.49 -3.72
N ALA A 70 9.42 5.05 -3.88
CA ALA A 70 9.16 6.15 -4.81
C ALA A 70 9.95 7.39 -4.40
N VAL A 71 9.92 7.78 -3.12
CA VAL A 71 10.70 8.90 -2.59
C VAL A 71 12.22 8.68 -2.70
N ALA A 72 12.68 7.45 -2.48
CA ALA A 72 14.10 7.10 -2.65
C ALA A 72 14.57 7.29 -4.10
N SER A 73 13.69 7.05 -5.07
CA SER A 73 13.97 7.19 -6.51
C SER A 73 13.76 8.62 -7.02
N ASP A 74 12.73 9.29 -6.51
CA ASP A 74 12.33 10.64 -6.85
C ASP A 74 11.81 11.38 -5.60
N PRO A 75 12.60 12.31 -5.03
CA PRO A 75 12.16 13.13 -3.90
C PRO A 75 10.88 13.96 -4.15
N GLY A 76 10.48 14.16 -5.41
CA GLY A 76 9.23 14.80 -5.82
C GLY A 76 8.01 13.85 -5.84
N ALA A 77 8.18 12.58 -5.51
CA ALA A 77 7.11 11.60 -5.50
C ALA A 77 5.98 12.00 -4.54
N LYS A 78 4.74 11.93 -5.02
CA LYS A 78 3.55 12.24 -4.22
C LYS A 78 3.21 11.08 -3.30
N LEU A 79 3.21 11.34 -2.00
CA LEU A 79 2.72 10.43 -0.99
C LEU A 79 1.27 10.76 -0.63
N ALA A 80 0.48 9.73 -0.31
CA ALA A 80 -0.80 9.94 0.36
C ALA A 80 -0.55 10.56 1.76
N ALA A 81 -1.46 11.41 2.22
CA ALA A 81 -1.24 12.21 3.43
C ALA A 81 -1.03 11.36 4.69
N ASP A 82 -1.77 10.25 4.80
CA ASP A 82 -1.65 9.25 5.86
C ASP A 82 -0.29 8.51 5.82
N VAL A 83 0.15 8.12 4.62
CA VAL A 83 1.46 7.49 4.39
C VAL A 83 2.59 8.45 4.74
N ALA A 84 2.52 9.70 4.27
CA ALA A 84 3.51 10.73 4.56
C ALA A 84 3.62 11.01 6.06
N MET A 85 2.47 11.14 6.75
CA MET A 85 2.43 11.34 8.19
C MET A 85 3.05 10.15 8.94
N PHE A 86 2.74 8.91 8.55
CA PHE A 86 3.28 7.73 9.20
C PHE A 86 4.79 7.58 8.99
N LEU A 87 5.27 7.72 7.75
CA LEU A 87 6.70 7.65 7.42
C LEU A 87 7.49 8.78 8.09
N GLY A 88 6.96 10.00 8.11
CA GLY A 88 7.56 11.14 8.79
C GLY A 88 7.64 10.93 10.30
N LYS A 89 6.55 10.46 10.94
CA LYS A 89 6.53 10.13 12.37
C LYS A 89 7.52 9.04 12.75
N LYS A 90 7.75 8.07 11.87
CA LYS A 90 8.79 7.04 12.06
C LYS A 90 10.21 7.51 11.75
N GLY A 91 10.37 8.70 11.17
CA GLY A 91 11.64 9.28 10.78
C GLY A 91 12.24 8.65 9.53
N HIS A 92 11.43 8.06 8.64
CA HIS A 92 11.90 7.48 7.37
C HIS A 92 12.00 8.51 6.25
N VAL A 93 11.22 9.59 6.34
CA VAL A 93 11.25 10.70 5.39
C VAL A 93 11.24 12.02 6.14
N SER A 94 11.72 13.08 5.48
CA SER A 94 11.70 14.45 5.99
C SER A 94 11.14 15.39 4.92
N ALA A 95 10.27 16.30 5.30
CA ALA A 95 9.70 17.28 4.36
C ALA A 95 10.82 18.19 3.83
N ARG A 96 10.79 18.51 2.53
CA ARG A 96 11.84 19.35 1.93
C ARG A 96 11.62 20.82 2.28
N PRO A 97 12.69 21.58 2.58
CA PRO A 97 12.55 23.01 2.88
C PRO A 97 12.13 23.87 1.67
N ALA A 98 12.42 23.40 0.45
CA ALA A 98 12.38 24.20 -0.78
C ALA A 98 11.20 23.89 -1.73
N GLY A 99 10.19 23.11 -1.30
CA GLY A 99 9.02 22.83 -2.14
C GLY A 99 8.24 21.58 -1.73
N ASP A 100 7.35 21.15 -2.61
CA ASP A 100 6.60 19.90 -2.49
C ASP A 100 7.53 18.67 -2.54
N GLY A 101 7.25 17.68 -1.69
CA GLY A 101 7.95 16.40 -1.68
C GLY A 101 8.66 16.09 -0.36
N TYR A 102 9.41 15.00 -0.38
CA TYR A 102 10.09 14.45 0.79
C TYR A 102 11.49 13.98 0.44
N ASP A 103 12.45 14.15 1.34
CA ASP A 103 13.76 13.51 1.26
C ASP A 103 13.74 12.23 2.12
N ILE A 104 14.30 11.13 1.59
CA ILE A 104 14.47 9.91 2.37
C ILE A 104 15.61 10.08 3.38
N THR A 105 15.36 9.72 4.63
CA THR A 105 16.39 9.77 5.68
C THR A 105 17.33 8.55 5.58
N GLU A 106 18.45 8.58 6.27
CA GLU A 106 19.34 7.41 6.40
C GLU A 106 18.60 6.19 6.94
N LYS A 107 17.84 6.37 8.03
CA LYS A 107 16.96 5.34 8.59
C LYS A 107 15.96 4.80 7.57
N GLY A 108 15.39 5.66 6.73
CA GLY A 108 14.50 5.26 5.64
C GLY A 108 15.21 4.36 4.62
N ARG A 109 16.43 4.71 4.23
CA ARG A 109 17.24 3.93 3.28
C ARG A 109 17.64 2.56 3.85
N GLU A 110 18.08 2.51 5.10
CA GLU A 110 18.41 1.25 5.79
C GLU A 110 17.19 0.33 5.88
N SER A 111 16.06 0.87 6.34
CA SER A 111 14.81 0.10 6.45
C SER A 111 14.38 -0.45 5.09
N LEU A 112 14.55 0.33 4.03
CA LEU A 112 14.22 -0.12 2.68
C LEU A 112 15.16 -1.24 2.20
N ALA A 113 16.46 -1.12 2.45
CA ALA A 113 17.44 -2.16 2.11
C ALA A 113 17.17 -3.49 2.84
N ASP A 114 16.76 -3.43 4.12
CA ASP A 114 16.37 -4.61 4.89
C ASP A 114 15.11 -5.29 4.33
N ILE A 115 14.11 -4.49 3.94
CA ILE A 115 12.88 -4.98 3.32
C ILE A 115 13.18 -5.65 1.98
N ASP A 116 14.00 -5.01 1.14
CA ASP A 116 14.36 -5.53 -0.17
C ASP A 116 15.17 -6.82 -0.06
N SER A 117 16.04 -6.93 0.95
CA SER A 117 16.82 -8.14 1.25
C SER A 117 15.96 -9.29 1.79
N SER A 118 14.89 -8.96 2.52
CA SER A 118 13.96 -9.96 3.09
C SER A 118 12.86 -10.40 2.12
N ALA A 119 12.68 -9.66 1.02
CA ALA A 119 11.70 -9.96 -0.02
C ALA A 119 12.28 -10.82 -1.17
N ALA A 120 13.57 -11.15 -1.11
CA ALA A 120 14.29 -12.01 -2.05
C ALA A 120 14.09 -13.51 -1.80
#